data_AF-A0A8I1NIG8-F1
#
_entry.id   AF-A0A8I1NIG8-F1
#
_cell.length_a   1.000
_cell.length_b   1.000
_cell.length_c   1.000
_cell.angle_alpha   90.00
_cell.angle_beta   90.00
_cell.angle_gamma   90.00
#
_symmetry.space_group_name_H-M   'P 1'
#
loop_
_entity.id
_entity.type
_entity.pdbx_description
1 polymer ?
#
loop_
_entity_poly.entity_id
_entity_poly.type
_entity_poly.pdbx_seq_one_letter_code
_entity_poly.pdbx_strand_id
1 'polypeptide(L)'
;MGLKDELTTFCHDVFHGKWETTEGKKVPDEDSRLTLKNTAITIEGTVLYADLDGSTAMVDGYKNWFAAEIYKTYLYCCARIIAAEGGVVTAYDGDRVMAVFIGERKNTRAARAAMKIKWAVDEIIMPKKDARYTSDKFALKHVTGIDTCSLFVAKTGARGANDLVWVGRAANYAAKLTSLPSTYTYITESVYKMLADEAKTANGKSMWERVTWNMFNNATIYRSSWRWPID
;
A
#
# COMPACT_ATOMS: atom_id res chain seq x y z
N MET A 1 12.81 6.24 37.90
CA MET A 1 11.98 5.10 37.43
C MET A 1 12.85 4.30 36.48
N GLY A 2 13.02 3.00 36.69
CA GLY A 2 13.82 2.16 35.79
C GLY A 2 13.03 1.76 34.54
N LEU A 3 13.71 1.29 33.50
CA LEU A 3 13.07 0.84 32.24
C LEU A 3 11.98 -0.21 32.49
N LYS A 4 12.22 -1.16 33.41
CA LYS A 4 11.23 -2.19 33.74
C LYS A 4 9.93 -1.58 34.29
N ASP A 5 10.05 -0.60 35.17
CA ASP A 5 8.88 0.03 35.80
C ASP A 5 8.10 0.82 34.76
N GLU A 6 8.80 1.59 33.92
CA GLU A 6 8.21 2.35 32.80
C GLU A 6 7.42 1.44 31.86
N LEU A 7 8.02 0.33 31.39
CA LEU A 7 7.36 -0.63 30.50
C LEU A 7 6.17 -1.31 31.18
N THR A 8 6.29 -1.66 32.46
CA THR A 8 5.21 -2.29 33.22
C THR A 8 4.02 -1.34 33.37
N THR A 9 4.29 -0.07 33.73
CA THR A 9 3.25 0.96 33.83
C THR A 9 2.59 1.21 32.48
N PHE A 10 3.36 1.38 31.41
CA PHE A 10 2.79 1.58 30.07
C PHE A 10 1.88 0.43 29.64
N CYS A 11 2.34 -0.83 29.78
CA CYS A 11 1.54 -2.01 29.46
C CYS A 11 0.25 -2.04 30.30
N HIS A 12 0.35 -1.83 31.60
CA HIS A 12 -0.81 -1.78 32.49
C HIS A 12 -1.82 -0.70 32.04
N ASP A 13 -1.34 0.51 31.78
CA ASP A 13 -2.20 1.64 31.40
C ASP A 13 -2.90 1.41 30.05
N VAL A 14 -2.22 0.81 29.07
CA VAL A 14 -2.81 0.45 27.78
C VAL A 14 -3.85 -0.67 27.93
N PHE A 15 -3.56 -1.73 28.70
CA PHE A 15 -4.49 -2.86 28.84
C PHE A 15 -5.71 -2.56 29.73
N HIS A 16 -5.59 -1.62 30.68
CA HIS A 16 -6.68 -1.25 31.58
C HIS A 16 -7.36 0.07 31.23
N GLY A 17 -6.77 0.88 30.33
CA GLY A 17 -7.34 2.14 29.86
C GLY A 17 -8.53 1.95 28.92
N LYS A 18 -9.51 2.85 29.01
CA LYS A 18 -10.64 2.89 28.06
C LYS A 18 -10.20 3.53 26.74
N TRP A 19 -10.75 3.04 25.63
CA TRP A 19 -10.55 3.63 24.32
C TRP A 19 -11.51 4.80 24.07
N GLU A 20 -10.94 5.94 23.69
CA GLU A 20 -11.67 7.09 23.16
C GLU A 20 -11.57 7.07 21.63
N THR A 21 -12.71 6.83 20.96
CA THR A 21 -12.76 6.66 19.51
C THR A 21 -13.58 7.76 18.86
N THR A 22 -13.10 8.28 17.73
CA THR A 22 -13.79 9.29 16.92
C THR A 22 -13.85 8.89 15.46
N GLU A 23 -14.83 9.39 14.71
CA GLU A 23 -14.89 9.16 13.26
C GLU A 23 -14.03 10.18 12.50
N GLY A 24 -13.21 9.70 11.57
CA GLY A 24 -12.34 10.52 10.73
C GLY A 24 -12.93 10.79 9.35
N LYS A 25 -12.79 12.03 8.88
CA LYS A 25 -13.14 12.46 7.51
C LYS A 25 -11.92 12.70 6.60
N LYS A 26 -10.71 12.63 7.18
CA LYS A 26 -9.42 12.71 6.48
C LYS A 26 -8.56 11.52 6.88
N VAL A 27 -7.59 11.15 6.05
CA VAL A 27 -6.55 10.18 6.43
C VAL A 27 -5.76 10.78 7.58
N PRO A 28 -5.67 10.12 8.76
CA PRO A 28 -4.89 10.63 9.88
C PRO A 28 -3.40 10.72 9.53
N ASP A 29 -2.77 11.78 10.03
CA ASP A 29 -1.35 12.10 9.94
C ASP A 29 -0.74 12.16 11.36
N GLU A 30 0.56 12.40 11.45
CA GLU A 30 1.25 12.53 12.75
C GLU A 30 0.69 13.67 13.61
N ASP A 31 0.20 14.74 12.98
CA ASP A 31 -0.43 15.92 13.60
C ASP A 31 -1.90 15.68 14.03
N SER A 32 -2.41 14.47 13.85
CA SER A 32 -3.75 14.11 14.30
C SER A 32 -3.87 14.20 15.83
N ARG A 33 -5.11 14.32 16.32
CA ARG A 33 -5.46 14.30 17.76
C ARG A 33 -5.16 12.97 18.46
N LEU A 34 -4.58 11.99 17.73
CA LEU A 34 -4.13 10.73 18.30
C LEU A 34 -2.97 10.97 19.24
N THR A 35 -3.04 10.32 20.40
CA THR A 35 -2.02 10.34 21.46
C THR A 35 -1.48 8.93 21.68
N LEU A 36 -0.39 8.79 22.44
CA LEU A 36 0.14 7.49 22.87
C LEU A 36 -0.75 6.77 23.92
N LYS A 37 -1.86 7.40 24.35
CA LYS A 37 -2.90 6.74 25.13
C LYS A 37 -3.88 6.01 24.21
N ASN A 38 -4.87 5.34 24.78
CA ASN A 38 -5.93 4.63 24.05
C ASN A 38 -6.90 5.60 23.36
N THR A 39 -6.42 6.29 22.34
CA THR A 39 -7.19 7.17 21.46
C THR A 39 -7.13 6.63 20.04
N ALA A 40 -8.27 6.64 19.34
CA ALA A 40 -8.37 6.12 17.99
C ALA A 40 -9.27 6.96 17.09
N ILE A 41 -9.00 6.87 15.79
CA ILE A 41 -9.84 7.41 14.73
C ILE A 41 -10.28 6.24 13.84
N THR A 42 -11.59 6.07 13.69
CA THR A 42 -12.16 5.10 12.76
C THR A 42 -12.40 5.76 11.41
N ILE A 43 -11.95 5.13 10.33
CA ILE A 43 -12.18 5.58 8.95
C ILE A 43 -12.59 4.41 8.05
N GLU A 44 -13.47 4.68 7.09
CA GLU A 44 -13.78 3.74 6.02
C GLU A 44 -12.75 3.88 4.89
N GLY A 45 -11.75 2.99 4.86
CA GLY A 45 -10.58 3.12 3.98
C GLY A 45 -10.39 2.00 2.97
N THR A 46 -9.66 2.31 1.91
CA THR A 46 -9.06 1.34 0.99
C THR A 46 -7.56 1.45 1.13
N VAL A 47 -6.89 0.34 1.43
CA VAL A 47 -5.43 0.27 1.56
C VAL A 47 -4.86 -0.31 0.28
N LEU A 48 -3.81 0.34 -0.23
CA LEU A 48 -2.97 -0.13 -1.32
C LEU A 48 -1.56 -0.34 -0.78
N TYR A 49 -0.99 -1.51 -1.04
CA TYR A 49 0.46 -1.73 -0.97
C TYR A 49 1.00 -1.88 -2.39
N ALA A 50 2.13 -1.25 -2.66
CA ALA A 50 2.92 -1.49 -3.86
C ALA A 50 4.35 -1.85 -3.47
N ASP A 51 4.84 -2.96 -3.98
CA ASP A 51 6.01 -3.68 -3.48
C ASP A 51 6.94 -4.04 -4.65
N LEU A 52 8.25 -3.86 -4.49
CA LEU A 52 9.22 -4.31 -5.49
C LEU A 52 9.48 -5.80 -5.33
N ASP A 53 9.32 -6.54 -6.41
CA ASP A 53 9.64 -7.96 -6.41
C ASP A 53 11.14 -8.17 -6.66
N GLY A 54 11.79 -8.94 -5.78
CA GLY A 54 13.20 -9.31 -5.91
C GLY A 54 14.21 -8.25 -5.47
N SER A 55 13.81 -7.31 -4.62
CA SER A 55 14.69 -6.23 -4.10
C SER A 55 15.93 -6.76 -3.36
N THR A 56 15.83 -7.84 -2.59
CA THR A 56 16.99 -8.50 -1.96
C THR A 56 18.01 -8.95 -3.00
N ALA A 57 17.57 -9.68 -4.03
CA ALA A 57 18.46 -10.15 -5.10
C ALA A 57 19.07 -8.99 -5.89
N MET A 58 18.35 -7.87 -6.04
CA MET A 58 18.89 -6.65 -6.62
C MET A 58 20.00 -6.05 -5.76
N VAL A 59 19.80 -5.94 -4.45
CA VAL A 59 20.80 -5.37 -3.52
C VAL A 59 22.06 -6.24 -3.45
N ASP A 60 21.91 -7.56 -3.47
CA ASP A 60 23.04 -8.50 -3.43
C ASP A 60 23.79 -8.58 -4.76
N GLY A 61 23.07 -8.45 -5.89
CA GLY A 61 23.62 -8.66 -7.23
C GLY A 61 24.13 -7.41 -7.94
N TYR A 62 23.67 -6.22 -7.54
CA TYR A 62 23.96 -4.97 -8.25
C TYR A 62 24.76 -3.98 -7.38
N LYS A 63 25.28 -2.93 -8.02
CA LYS A 63 25.94 -1.85 -7.29
C LYS A 63 24.92 -1.11 -6.42
N ASN A 64 25.34 -0.72 -5.21
CA ASN A 64 24.50 -0.01 -4.25
C ASN A 64 23.82 1.24 -4.85
N TRP A 65 24.54 2.03 -5.67
CA TRP A 65 24.01 3.21 -6.31
C TRP A 65 22.95 2.88 -7.37
N PHE A 66 23.08 1.75 -8.07
CA PHE A 66 22.08 1.29 -9.04
C PHE A 66 20.79 0.86 -8.33
N ALA A 67 20.91 0.04 -7.28
CA ALA A 67 19.76 -0.33 -6.45
C ALA A 67 19.06 0.92 -5.86
N ALA A 68 19.83 1.91 -5.42
CA ALA A 68 19.30 3.18 -4.93
C ALA A 68 18.56 3.98 -6.03
N GLU A 69 19.03 3.98 -7.27
CA GLU A 69 18.32 4.61 -8.39
C GLU A 69 16.98 3.92 -8.67
N ILE A 70 16.94 2.59 -8.64
CA ILE A 70 15.69 1.83 -8.81
C ILE A 70 14.70 2.14 -7.68
N TYR A 71 15.14 2.11 -6.41
CA TYR A 71 14.27 2.48 -5.29
C TYR A 71 13.75 3.91 -5.42
N LYS A 72 14.63 4.88 -5.70
CA LYS A 72 14.24 6.29 -5.79
C LYS A 72 13.24 6.53 -6.92
N THR A 73 13.47 5.94 -8.09
CA THR A 73 12.57 6.14 -9.24
C THR A 73 11.23 5.46 -9.02
N TYR A 74 11.21 4.22 -8.54
CA TYR A 74 9.99 3.48 -8.26
C TYR A 74 9.13 4.14 -7.19
N LEU A 75 9.71 4.36 -5.99
CA LEU A 75 8.96 4.92 -4.86
C LEU A 75 8.46 6.33 -5.16
N TYR A 76 9.24 7.14 -5.87
CA TYR A 76 8.81 8.46 -6.34
C TYR A 76 7.60 8.37 -7.28
N CYS A 77 7.66 7.51 -8.31
CA CYS A 77 6.54 7.32 -9.24
C CYS A 77 5.29 6.83 -8.51
N CYS A 78 5.43 5.84 -7.61
CA CYS A 78 4.32 5.36 -6.80
C CYS A 78 3.67 6.49 -5.98
N ALA A 79 4.47 7.25 -5.23
CA ALA A 79 3.97 8.34 -4.39
C ALA A 79 3.24 9.41 -5.20
N ARG A 80 3.81 9.81 -6.35
CA ARG A 80 3.20 10.82 -7.22
C ARG A 80 1.89 10.35 -7.85
N ILE A 81 1.82 9.09 -8.26
CA ILE A 81 0.61 8.49 -8.85
C ILE A 81 -0.48 8.32 -7.80
N ILE A 82 -0.13 7.83 -6.62
CA ILE A 82 -1.05 7.69 -5.48
C ILE A 82 -1.67 9.05 -5.14
N ALA A 83 -0.83 10.09 -5.01
CA ALA A 83 -1.30 11.45 -4.73
C ALA A 83 -2.20 11.99 -5.85
N ALA A 84 -1.85 11.75 -7.12
CA ALA A 84 -2.66 12.19 -8.27
C ALA A 84 -4.03 11.50 -8.35
N GLU A 85 -4.16 10.27 -7.83
CA GLU A 85 -5.45 9.57 -7.67
C GLU A 85 -6.12 9.88 -6.31
N GLY A 86 -5.61 10.86 -5.56
CA GLY A 86 -6.19 11.33 -4.29
C GLY A 86 -6.05 10.34 -3.13
N GLY A 87 -5.04 9.48 -3.17
CA GLY A 87 -4.60 8.68 -2.04
C GLY A 87 -3.53 9.40 -1.22
N VAL A 88 -3.33 8.95 0.01
CA VAL A 88 -2.30 9.47 0.91
C VAL A 88 -1.30 8.34 1.19
N VAL A 89 -0.02 8.59 0.92
CA VAL A 89 1.06 7.68 1.34
C VAL A 89 1.21 7.78 2.84
N THR A 90 1.07 6.67 3.54
CA THR A 90 1.09 6.61 5.01
C THR A 90 2.36 6.01 5.56
N ALA A 91 3.06 5.19 4.77
CA ALA A 91 4.34 4.62 5.16
C ALA A 91 5.17 4.23 3.93
N TYR A 92 6.50 4.32 4.09
CA TYR A 92 7.45 3.59 3.27
C TYR A 92 8.08 2.51 4.14
N ASP A 93 8.09 1.28 3.66
CA ASP A 93 8.71 0.16 4.36
C ASP A 93 9.71 -0.51 3.42
N GLY A 94 10.96 -0.04 3.49
CA GLY A 94 12.02 -0.42 2.57
C GLY A 94 11.69 -0.04 1.12
N ASP A 95 11.41 -1.05 0.32
CA ASP A 95 11.08 -1.01 -1.10
C ASP A 95 9.58 -0.94 -1.39
N ARG A 96 8.76 -0.83 -0.33
CA ARG A 96 7.30 -0.84 -0.38
C ARG A 96 6.72 0.50 -0.01
N VAL A 97 5.57 0.82 -0.60
CA VAL A 97 4.75 1.96 -0.20
C VAL A 97 3.36 1.48 0.24
N MET A 98 2.91 2.01 1.37
CA MET A 98 1.54 1.87 1.84
C MET A 98 0.79 3.18 1.59
N ALA A 99 -0.41 3.08 1.04
CA ALA A 99 -1.30 4.21 0.86
C ALA A 99 -2.73 3.91 1.29
N VAL A 100 -3.42 4.96 1.73
CA VAL A 100 -4.82 4.92 2.15
C VAL A 100 -5.65 5.88 1.30
N PHE A 101 -6.77 5.37 0.80
CA PHE A 101 -7.77 6.10 0.06
C PHE A 101 -9.08 6.12 0.86
N ILE A 102 -9.70 7.28 0.97
CA ILE A 102 -11.00 7.46 1.65
C ILE A 102 -11.98 8.24 0.78
N GLY A 103 -13.25 8.28 1.17
CA GLY A 103 -14.30 9.03 0.48
C GLY A 103 -14.84 8.29 -0.75
N GLU A 104 -15.56 9.03 -1.59
CA GLU A 104 -16.20 8.46 -2.78
C GLU A 104 -15.18 7.86 -3.75
N ARG A 105 -15.58 6.76 -4.40
CA ARG A 105 -14.78 6.04 -5.40
C ARG A 105 -13.38 5.63 -4.92
N LYS A 106 -13.10 5.57 -3.61
CA LYS A 106 -11.78 5.19 -3.04
C LYS A 106 -11.24 3.87 -3.60
N ASN A 107 -12.11 2.88 -3.81
CA ASN A 107 -11.75 1.58 -4.39
C ASN A 107 -11.32 1.71 -5.86
N THR A 108 -12.08 2.46 -6.66
CA THR A 108 -11.73 2.75 -8.05
C THR A 108 -10.43 3.54 -8.17
N ARG A 109 -10.25 4.57 -7.34
CA ARG A 109 -9.04 5.39 -7.33
C ARG A 109 -7.80 4.59 -6.93
N ALA A 110 -7.90 3.73 -5.92
CA ALA A 110 -6.83 2.81 -5.56
C ALA A 110 -6.48 1.84 -6.70
N ALA A 111 -7.49 1.23 -7.34
CA ALA A 111 -7.28 0.33 -8.47
C ALA A 111 -6.63 1.03 -9.67
N ARG A 112 -7.08 2.25 -10.00
CA ARG A 112 -6.48 3.08 -11.04
C ARG A 112 -5.04 3.46 -10.71
N ALA A 113 -4.76 3.83 -9.47
CA ALA A 113 -3.40 4.12 -9.01
C ALA A 113 -2.48 2.91 -9.24
N ALA A 114 -2.90 1.70 -8.84
CA ALA A 114 -2.13 0.48 -9.08
C ALA A 114 -1.85 0.22 -10.58
N MET A 115 -2.87 0.36 -11.44
CA MET A 115 -2.70 0.19 -12.89
C MET A 115 -1.82 1.28 -13.53
N LYS A 116 -1.86 2.51 -13.00
CA LYS A 116 -0.96 3.60 -13.40
C LYS A 116 0.47 3.36 -12.95
N ILE A 117 0.69 2.81 -11.76
CA ILE A 117 2.03 2.42 -11.29
C ILE A 117 2.62 1.38 -12.25
N LYS A 118 1.84 0.36 -12.62
CA LYS A 118 2.27 -0.64 -13.60
C LYS A 118 2.63 0.01 -14.95
N TRP A 119 1.78 0.92 -15.43
CA TRP A 119 2.06 1.66 -16.66
C TRP A 119 3.35 2.50 -16.56
N ALA A 120 3.58 3.20 -15.45
CA ALA A 120 4.78 4.00 -15.25
C ALA A 120 6.06 3.17 -15.18
N VAL A 121 6.00 1.97 -14.58
CA VAL A 121 7.12 1.02 -14.59
C VAL A 121 7.49 0.66 -16.04
N ASP A 122 6.50 0.24 -16.82
CA ASP A 122 6.71 -0.29 -18.17
C ASP A 122 7.07 0.80 -19.20
N GLU A 123 6.45 1.98 -19.10
CA GLU A 123 6.50 3.01 -20.15
C GLU A 123 7.37 4.22 -19.78
N ILE A 124 7.80 4.36 -18.52
CA ILE A 124 8.66 5.45 -18.06
C ILE A 124 9.95 4.94 -17.44
N ILE A 125 9.87 4.13 -16.37
CA ILE A 125 11.05 3.75 -15.59
C ILE A 125 11.96 2.84 -16.40
N MET A 126 11.42 1.74 -16.93
CA MET A 126 12.18 0.76 -17.69
C MET A 126 12.82 1.37 -18.95
N PRO A 127 12.11 2.14 -19.80
CA PRO A 127 12.72 2.80 -20.96
C PRO A 127 13.85 3.77 -20.59
N LYS A 128 13.70 4.54 -19.51
CA LYS A 128 14.76 5.46 -19.05
C LYS A 128 15.98 4.72 -18.49
N LYS A 129 15.76 3.63 -17.76
CA LYS A 129 16.83 2.75 -17.28
C LYS A 129 17.58 2.13 -18.46
N ASP A 130 16.86 1.55 -19.41
CA ASP A 130 17.46 0.83 -20.56
C ASP A 130 18.24 1.77 -21.49
N ALA A 131 17.80 3.02 -21.64
CA ALA A 131 18.54 4.04 -22.39
C ALA A 131 19.89 4.40 -21.72
N ARG A 132 19.99 4.29 -20.39
CA ARG A 132 21.20 4.63 -19.62
C ARG A 132 22.11 3.42 -19.38
N TYR A 133 21.53 2.23 -19.23
CA TYR A 133 22.20 0.99 -18.85
C TYR A 133 22.00 -0.07 -19.94
N THR A 134 22.55 0.18 -21.13
CA THR A 134 22.27 -0.58 -22.35
C THR A 134 22.73 -2.05 -22.34
N SER A 135 23.73 -2.39 -21.51
CA SER A 135 24.24 -3.75 -21.36
C SER A 135 23.58 -4.53 -20.22
N ASP A 136 22.70 -3.88 -19.45
CA ASP A 136 22.12 -4.44 -18.25
C ASP A 136 20.80 -5.17 -18.54
N LYS A 137 20.57 -6.30 -17.85
CA LYS A 137 19.37 -7.15 -18.04
C LYS A 137 18.35 -7.02 -16.90
N PHE A 138 18.57 -6.12 -15.96
CA PHE A 138 17.62 -5.91 -14.86
C PHE A 138 16.26 -5.51 -15.41
N ALA A 139 15.22 -6.18 -14.92
CA ALA A 139 13.84 -5.82 -15.18
C ALA A 139 13.16 -5.57 -13.84
N LEU A 140 12.64 -4.35 -13.67
CA LEU A 140 11.89 -3.98 -12.48
C LEU A 140 10.56 -4.75 -12.48
N LYS A 141 10.35 -5.56 -11.46
CA LYS A 141 9.08 -6.25 -11.20
C LYS A 141 8.45 -5.69 -9.94
N HIS A 142 7.13 -5.68 -9.90
CA HIS A 142 6.41 -5.12 -8.77
C HIS A 142 5.05 -5.80 -8.59
N VAL A 143 4.50 -5.73 -7.39
CA VAL A 143 3.17 -6.26 -7.08
C VAL A 143 2.39 -5.20 -6.35
N THR A 144 1.10 -5.08 -6.67
CA THR A 144 0.20 -4.21 -5.91
C THR A 144 -0.95 -5.02 -5.33
N GLY A 145 -1.21 -4.84 -4.04
CA GLY A 145 -2.30 -5.48 -3.32
C GLY A 145 -3.26 -4.44 -2.77
N ILE A 146 -4.57 -4.66 -2.90
CA ILE A 146 -5.60 -3.70 -2.47
C ILE A 146 -6.72 -4.41 -1.71
N ASP A 147 -7.10 -3.85 -0.57
CA ASP A 147 -8.28 -4.26 0.18
C ASP A 147 -8.99 -3.06 0.80
N THR A 148 -10.25 -3.22 1.21
CA THR A 148 -11.06 -2.18 1.84
C THR A 148 -11.81 -2.67 3.07
N CYS A 149 -11.80 -1.86 4.13
CA CYS A 149 -12.57 -2.08 5.35
C CYS A 149 -12.63 -0.80 6.21
N SER A 150 -13.39 -0.88 7.29
CA SER A 150 -13.24 0.03 8.42
C SER A 150 -11.85 -0.16 9.04
N LEU A 151 -11.11 0.94 9.20
CA LEU A 151 -9.78 0.99 9.80
C LEU A 151 -9.88 1.71 11.14
N PHE A 152 -9.31 1.11 12.18
CA PHE A 152 -9.12 1.68 13.49
C PHE A 152 -7.67 2.17 13.60
N VAL A 153 -7.48 3.48 13.49
CA VAL A 153 -6.17 4.11 13.45
C VAL A 153 -5.81 4.61 14.84
N ALA A 154 -4.67 4.15 15.37
CA ALA A 154 -4.14 4.59 16.66
C ALA A 154 -2.69 5.06 16.52
N LYS A 155 -2.21 5.86 17.46
CA LYS A 155 -0.80 6.29 17.50
C LYS A 155 -0.01 5.33 18.39
N THR A 156 1.16 4.93 17.92
CA THR A 156 2.12 4.09 18.63
C THR A 156 3.49 4.74 18.64
N GLY A 157 4.46 4.08 19.28
CA GLY A 157 5.86 4.50 19.32
C GLY A 157 6.27 5.03 20.68
N ALA A 158 7.42 5.69 20.70
CA ALA A 158 8.01 6.29 21.89
C ALA A 158 8.09 7.81 21.72
N ARG A 159 8.26 8.53 22.83
CA ARG A 159 8.36 10.00 22.79
C ARG A 159 9.49 10.44 21.85
N GLY A 160 9.13 11.12 20.77
CA GLY A 160 10.06 11.59 19.73
C GLY A 160 10.21 10.66 18.52
N ALA A 161 9.59 9.49 18.53
CA ALA A 161 9.52 8.53 17.42
C ALA A 161 8.12 7.88 17.43
N ASN A 162 7.13 8.63 16.95
CA ASN A 162 5.74 8.17 16.87
C ASN A 162 5.44 7.62 15.48
N ASP A 163 4.49 6.70 15.40
CA ASP A 163 3.96 6.19 14.14
C ASP A 163 2.44 5.94 14.28
N LEU A 164 1.75 5.73 13.17
CA LEU A 164 0.35 5.34 13.14
C LEU A 164 0.21 3.85 12.84
N VAL A 165 -0.58 3.16 13.67
CA VAL A 165 -0.98 1.78 13.41
C VAL A 165 -2.36 1.74 12.76
N TRP A 166 -2.45 1.02 11.65
CA TRP A 166 -3.66 0.88 10.85
C TRP A 166 -4.32 -0.47 11.14
N VAL A 167 -5.18 -0.53 12.14
CA VAL A 167 -5.81 -1.79 12.58
C VAL A 167 -7.07 -2.05 11.75
N GLY A 168 -7.00 -3.06 10.89
CA GLY A 168 -8.12 -3.54 10.10
C GLY A 168 -7.66 -4.54 9.05
N ARG A 169 -8.58 -5.36 8.55
CA ARG A 169 -8.22 -6.43 7.60
C ARG A 169 -7.53 -5.88 6.36
N ALA A 170 -7.88 -4.67 5.92
CA ALA A 170 -7.35 -4.09 4.70
C ALA A 170 -5.83 -3.88 4.73
N ALA A 171 -5.28 -3.42 5.86
CA ALA A 171 -3.83 -3.26 6.00
C ALA A 171 -3.10 -4.61 5.87
N ASN A 172 -3.64 -5.65 6.50
CA ASN A 172 -3.04 -6.98 6.48
C ASN A 172 -3.21 -7.69 5.12
N TYR A 173 -4.42 -7.66 4.56
CA TYR A 173 -4.75 -8.38 3.33
C TYR A 173 -4.06 -7.72 2.12
N ALA A 174 -4.06 -6.39 2.03
CA ALA A 174 -3.37 -5.67 0.96
C ALA A 174 -1.86 -5.99 0.96
N ALA A 175 -1.21 -6.01 2.12
CA ALA A 175 0.19 -6.41 2.23
C ALA A 175 0.42 -7.87 1.81
N LYS A 176 -0.40 -8.82 2.28
CA LYS A 176 -0.25 -10.24 1.89
C LYS A 176 -0.47 -10.50 0.40
N LEU A 177 -1.31 -9.70 -0.25
CA LEU A 177 -1.52 -9.80 -1.70
C LEU A 177 -0.25 -9.44 -2.50
N THR A 178 0.69 -8.66 -1.96
CA THR A 178 1.95 -8.36 -2.65
C THR A 178 2.92 -9.53 -2.67
N SER A 179 2.69 -10.57 -1.85
CA SER A 179 3.45 -11.81 -1.88
C SER A 179 3.01 -12.78 -3.00
N LEU A 180 1.99 -12.42 -3.78
CA LEU A 180 1.54 -13.16 -4.96
C LEU A 180 2.38 -12.81 -6.19
N PRO A 181 2.31 -13.58 -7.29
CA PRO A 181 3.13 -13.33 -8.49
C PRO A 181 3.08 -11.88 -9.01
N SER A 182 4.26 -11.28 -9.19
CA SER A 182 4.51 -9.88 -9.57
C SER A 182 4.09 -9.46 -10.98
N THR A 183 3.25 -10.26 -11.62
CA THR A 183 2.68 -9.96 -12.93
C THR A 183 1.44 -9.06 -12.80
N TYR A 184 0.78 -9.07 -11.64
CA TYR A 184 -0.58 -8.57 -11.51
C TYR A 184 -0.76 -7.54 -10.39
N THR A 185 -1.76 -6.68 -10.59
CA THR A 185 -2.47 -6.02 -9.50
C THR A 185 -3.50 -6.97 -8.93
N TYR A 186 -3.50 -7.14 -7.61
CA TYR A 186 -4.46 -7.96 -6.89
C TYR A 186 -5.38 -7.12 -6.03
N ILE A 187 -6.67 -7.46 -6.07
CA ILE A 187 -7.69 -6.83 -5.22
C ILE A 187 -8.56 -7.91 -4.57
N THR A 188 -9.07 -7.66 -3.38
CA THR A 188 -10.08 -8.53 -2.77
C THR A 188 -11.43 -8.38 -3.47
N GLU A 189 -12.32 -9.37 -3.30
CA GLU A 189 -13.69 -9.26 -3.82
C GLU A 189 -14.43 -8.03 -3.28
N SER A 190 -14.18 -7.63 -2.03
CA SER A 190 -14.78 -6.42 -1.44
C SER A 190 -14.41 -5.15 -2.21
N VAL A 191 -13.17 -5.04 -2.69
CA VAL A 191 -12.75 -3.92 -3.55
C VAL A 191 -13.42 -4.03 -4.91
N TYR A 192 -13.39 -5.20 -5.54
CA TYR A 192 -13.95 -5.43 -6.87
C TYR A 192 -15.44 -5.05 -6.96
N LYS A 193 -16.23 -5.46 -5.96
CA LYS A 193 -17.67 -5.14 -5.86
C LYS A 193 -17.93 -3.63 -5.85
N MET A 194 -17.00 -2.86 -5.28
CA MET A 194 -17.10 -1.41 -5.13
C MET A 194 -16.41 -0.60 -6.24
N LEU A 195 -15.85 -1.26 -7.27
CA LEU A 195 -15.32 -0.57 -8.44
C LEU A 195 -16.47 -0.03 -9.31
N ALA A 196 -16.32 1.21 -9.77
CA ALA A 196 -17.08 1.74 -10.89
C ALA A 196 -16.74 1.00 -12.20
N ASP A 197 -17.67 1.02 -13.16
CA ASP A 197 -17.57 0.23 -14.40
C ASP A 197 -16.35 0.59 -15.26
N GLU A 198 -15.94 1.85 -15.28
CA GLU A 198 -14.73 2.31 -15.99
C GLU A 198 -13.44 1.59 -15.51
N ALA A 199 -13.44 1.08 -14.28
CA ALA A 199 -12.32 0.34 -13.71
C ALA A 199 -12.55 -1.18 -13.68
N LYS A 200 -13.68 -1.66 -14.23
CA LYS A 200 -13.97 -3.09 -14.39
C LYS A 200 -13.74 -3.56 -15.82
N THR A 201 -14.00 -2.70 -16.80
CA THR A 201 -13.99 -3.09 -18.22
C THR A 201 -13.38 -2.02 -19.11
N ALA A 202 -12.65 -2.43 -20.14
CA ALA A 202 -12.20 -1.55 -21.23
C ALA A 202 -12.44 -2.22 -22.58
N ASN A 203 -12.98 -1.47 -23.55
CA ASN A 203 -13.28 -1.95 -24.90
C ASN A 203 -14.08 -3.26 -24.92
N GLY A 204 -15.07 -3.37 -24.02
CA GLY A 204 -15.90 -4.57 -23.87
C GLY A 204 -15.22 -5.79 -23.24
N LYS A 205 -13.97 -5.68 -22.78
CA LYS A 205 -13.23 -6.75 -22.10
C LYS A 205 -13.12 -6.49 -20.61
N SER A 206 -13.25 -7.54 -19.79
CA SER A 206 -12.99 -7.46 -18.36
C SER A 206 -11.51 -7.12 -18.11
N MET A 207 -11.29 -6.17 -17.21
CA MET A 207 -9.96 -5.85 -16.70
C MET A 207 -9.46 -6.87 -15.66
N TRP A 208 -10.37 -7.67 -15.10
CA TRP A 208 -10.11 -8.51 -13.94
C TRP A 208 -10.44 -9.96 -14.19
N GLU A 209 -9.56 -10.83 -13.70
CA GLU A 209 -9.76 -12.29 -13.64
C GLU A 209 -10.03 -12.70 -12.20
N ARG A 210 -11.13 -13.43 -11.99
CA ARG A 210 -11.49 -13.99 -10.68
C ARG A 210 -10.62 -15.22 -10.39
N VAL A 211 -9.95 -15.25 -9.25
CA VAL A 211 -9.10 -16.36 -8.82
C VAL A 211 -9.28 -16.68 -7.34
N THR A 212 -8.88 -17.89 -6.93
CA THR A 212 -8.91 -18.32 -5.53
C THR A 212 -7.56 -18.05 -4.86
N TRP A 213 -7.58 -17.46 -3.66
CA TRP A 213 -6.37 -17.19 -2.88
C TRP A 213 -5.90 -18.42 -2.10
N ASN A 214 -5.43 -19.43 -2.84
CA ASN A 214 -5.03 -20.73 -2.30
C ASN A 214 -3.90 -20.66 -1.25
N MET A 215 -3.05 -19.64 -1.35
CA MET A 215 -1.90 -19.46 -0.46
C MET A 215 -2.23 -18.84 0.91
N PHE A 216 -3.50 -18.47 1.16
CA PHE A 216 -3.87 -17.81 2.41
C PHE A 216 -5.13 -18.40 3.05
N ASN A 217 -6.32 -18.13 2.48
CA ASN A 217 -7.58 -18.49 3.12
C ASN A 217 -8.66 -18.99 2.13
N ASN A 218 -8.27 -19.34 0.90
CA ASN A 218 -9.17 -19.77 -0.17
C ASN A 218 -10.28 -18.76 -0.52
N ALA A 219 -10.15 -17.50 -0.11
CA ALA A 219 -11.10 -16.46 -0.48
C ALA A 219 -11.01 -16.14 -1.98
N THR A 220 -12.10 -15.58 -2.52
CA THR A 220 -12.09 -15.02 -3.87
C THR A 220 -11.33 -13.69 -3.88
N ILE A 221 -10.37 -13.59 -4.80
CA ILE A 221 -9.67 -12.36 -5.13
C ILE A 221 -9.74 -12.14 -6.65
N TYR A 222 -9.33 -10.97 -7.10
CA TYR A 222 -9.26 -10.63 -8.51
C TYR A 222 -7.84 -10.18 -8.84
N ARG A 223 -7.36 -10.55 -10.02
CA ARG A 223 -6.07 -10.11 -10.55
C ARG A 223 -6.23 -9.39 -11.88
N SER A 224 -5.38 -8.41 -12.15
CA SER A 224 -5.37 -7.66 -13.40
C SER A 224 -3.94 -7.45 -13.90
N SER A 225 -3.72 -7.65 -15.19
CA SER A 225 -2.51 -7.26 -15.91
C SER A 225 -2.68 -5.94 -16.68
N TRP A 226 -3.85 -5.30 -16.55
CA TRP A 226 -4.15 -4.07 -17.27
C TRP A 226 -3.33 -2.90 -16.75
N ARG A 227 -3.15 -1.92 -17.63
CA ARG A 227 -2.36 -0.72 -17.41
C ARG A 227 -3.25 0.48 -17.71
N TRP A 228 -3.10 1.52 -16.90
CA TRP A 228 -3.84 2.75 -17.09
C TRP A 228 -2.87 3.86 -17.50
N PRO A 229 -2.98 4.41 -18.72
CA PRO A 229 -2.07 5.44 -19.19
C PRO A 229 -2.03 6.69 -18.30
N ILE A 230 -0.87 7.32 -18.23
CA ILE A 230 -0.70 8.65 -17.63
C ILE A 230 -0.53 9.63 -18.79
N ASP A 231 -1.38 10.65 -18.83
CA ASP A 231 -1.31 11.74 -19.79
C ASP A 231 -0.21 12.76 -19.45
#